data_AF-A0A2I1F2F5-F1
#
_entry.id   AF-A0A2I1F2F5-F1
#
_cell.length_a   1.000
_cell.length_b   1.000
_cell.length_c   1.000
_cell.angle_alpha   90.00
_cell.angle_beta   90.00
_cell.angle_gamma   90.00
#
_symmetry.space_group_name_H-M   'P 1'
#
loop_
_entity.id
_entity.type
_entity.pdbx_description
1 polymer ?
#
loop_
_entity_poly.entity_id
_entity_poly.type
_entity_poly.pdbx_seq_one_letter_code
_entity_poly.pdbx_strand_id
1 'polypeptide(L)'
;MNEVNADTCYNLSYFKDLMKEYRKIDDNIMLKLNTTDTHSKEACANFFVELADAYQKREYAIDKCLKILDAELEKKHKALEDDPFDKDLKNQMFVDESKRRMINNEFTVEDIVRERSLTVFKNKCRIFHISKEFEEFINKRR
;
A
#
# COMPACT_ATOMS: atom_id res chain seq x y z
N MET A 1 2.46 -15.81 5.94
CA MET A 1 1.86 -14.79 5.06
C MET A 1 0.74 -14.16 5.87
N ASN A 2 0.88 -12.91 6.31
CA ASN A 2 -0.16 -12.27 7.11
C ASN A 2 -1.34 -11.95 6.19
N GLU A 3 -2.43 -12.68 6.32
CA GLU A 3 -3.63 -12.47 5.51
C GLU A 3 -4.29 -11.15 5.92
N VAL A 4 -4.41 -10.22 4.96
CA VAL A 4 -5.17 -8.99 5.15
C VAL A 4 -6.66 -9.36 5.19
N ASN A 5 -7.23 -9.29 6.39
CA ASN A 5 -8.62 -9.64 6.69
C ASN A 5 -9.41 -8.44 7.25
N ALA A 6 -10.70 -8.63 7.54
CA ALA A 6 -11.55 -7.55 8.05
C ALA A 6 -11.01 -6.94 9.35
N ASP A 7 -10.56 -7.76 10.30
CA ASP A 7 -10.00 -7.30 11.58
C ASP A 7 -8.80 -6.37 11.37
N THR A 8 -7.95 -6.71 10.39
CA THR A 8 -6.80 -5.88 10.00
C THR A 8 -7.25 -4.51 9.50
N CYS A 9 -8.28 -4.46 8.67
CA CYS A 9 -8.74 -3.22 8.04
C CYS A 9 -9.53 -2.32 9.00
N TYR A 10 -10.26 -2.91 9.95
CA TYR A 10 -11.01 -2.14 10.96
C TYR A 10 -10.13 -1.59 12.09
N ASN A 11 -9.01 -2.27 12.38
CA ASN A 11 -8.01 -1.81 13.34
C ASN A 11 -6.94 -0.98 12.65
N LEU A 12 -7.19 0.33 12.52
CA LEU A 12 -6.27 1.25 11.84
C LEU A 12 -4.85 1.27 12.44
N SER A 13 -4.70 1.04 13.74
CA SER A 13 -3.36 0.98 14.36
C SER A 13 -2.59 -0.22 13.84
N TYR A 14 -3.24 -1.40 13.83
CA TYR A 14 -2.64 -2.62 13.30
C TYR A 14 -2.35 -2.51 11.80
N PHE A 15 -3.29 -1.96 11.02
CA PHE A 15 -3.07 -1.69 9.60
C PHE A 15 -1.83 -0.81 9.37
N LYS A 16 -1.70 0.28 10.12
CA LYS A 16 -0.55 1.19 10.01
C LYS A 16 0.77 0.50 10.36
N ASP A 17 0.79 -0.35 11.38
CA ASP A 17 1.99 -1.09 11.75
C ASP A 17 2.36 -2.12 10.68
N LEU A 18 1.37 -2.82 10.11
CA LEU A 18 1.59 -3.70 8.96
C LEU A 18 2.19 -2.95 7.76
N MET A 19 1.67 -1.76 7.45
CA MET A 19 2.20 -0.94 6.36
C MET A 19 3.63 -0.45 6.63
N LYS A 20 3.98 -0.10 7.88
CA LYS A 20 5.37 0.22 8.26
C LYS A 20 6.28 -0.99 8.07
N GLU A 21 5.85 -2.18 8.49
CA GLU A 21 6.62 -3.41 8.31
C GLU A 21 6.89 -3.69 6.83
N TYR A 22 5.90 -3.49 5.96
CA TYR A 22 6.08 -3.63 4.50
C TYR A 22 6.94 -2.52 3.88
N ARG A 23 7.08 -1.36 4.53
CA ARG A 23 7.94 -0.24 4.09
C ARG A 23 9.39 -0.36 4.59
N LYS A 24 9.72 -1.37 5.41
CA LYS A 24 11.09 -1.55 5.94
C LYS A 24 12.16 -1.60 4.84
N ILE A 25 11.86 -2.15 3.66
CA ILE A 25 12.81 -2.17 2.55
C ILE A 25 13.09 -0.77 2.00
N ASP A 26 12.07 0.08 1.94
CA ASP A 26 12.18 1.47 1.51
C ASP A 26 12.88 2.32 2.56
N ASP A 27 12.52 2.17 3.85
CA ASP A 27 13.14 2.92 4.95
C ASP A 27 14.63 2.61 5.08
N ASN A 28 15.02 1.36 4.81
CA ASN A 28 16.40 0.89 4.86
C ASN A 28 17.07 0.83 3.47
N ILE A 29 16.50 1.46 2.45
CA ILE A 29 16.98 1.33 1.06
C ILE A 29 18.45 1.72 0.92
N MET A 30 18.88 2.81 1.55
CA MET A 30 20.28 3.25 1.53
C MET A 30 21.20 2.21 2.18
N LEU A 31 20.80 1.68 3.33
CA LEU A 31 21.58 0.68 4.04
C LEU A 31 21.75 -0.59 3.21
N LYS A 32 20.66 -1.12 2.65
CA LYS A 32 20.71 -2.33 1.80
C LYS A 32 21.50 -2.09 0.50
N LEU A 33 21.33 -0.94 -0.15
CA LEU A 33 22.06 -0.63 -1.38
C LEU A 33 23.55 -0.41 -1.14
N ASN A 34 23.96 0.09 0.02
CA ASN A 34 25.38 0.22 0.37
C ASN A 34 26.07 -1.14 0.52
N THR A 35 25.34 -2.20 0.83
CA THR A 35 25.85 -3.58 0.90
C THR A 35 25.61 -4.39 -0.39
N THR A 36 24.88 -3.82 -1.36
CA THR A 36 24.60 -4.47 -2.64
C THR A 36 25.68 -4.10 -3.66
N ASP A 37 26.11 -5.05 -4.48
CA ASP A 37 27.00 -4.75 -5.61
C ASP A 37 26.22 -3.99 -6.71
N THR A 38 26.23 -2.67 -6.60
CA THR A 38 25.52 -1.77 -7.53
C THR A 38 26.13 -1.72 -8.94
N HIS A 39 27.29 -2.37 -9.15
CA HIS A 39 27.92 -2.56 -10.45
C HIS A 39 27.56 -3.91 -11.09
N SER A 40 26.82 -4.77 -10.40
CA SER A 40 26.27 -6.01 -10.97
C SER A 40 24.82 -5.80 -11.39
N LYS A 41 24.54 -6.08 -12.67
CA LYS A 41 23.18 -6.05 -13.20
C LYS A 41 22.27 -7.03 -12.48
N GLU A 42 22.79 -8.20 -12.11
CA GLU A 42 22.05 -9.25 -11.40
C GLU A 42 21.70 -8.82 -9.98
N ALA A 43 22.65 -8.24 -9.24
CA ALA A 43 22.40 -7.76 -7.88
C ALA A 43 21.37 -6.63 -7.85
N CYS A 44 21.45 -5.69 -8.79
CA CYS A 44 20.44 -4.64 -8.95
C CYS A 44 19.07 -5.20 -9.36
N ALA A 45 19.02 -6.22 -10.22
CA ALA A 45 17.78 -6.88 -10.61
C ALA A 45 17.11 -7.57 -9.41
N ASN A 46 17.88 -8.31 -8.61
CA ASN A 46 17.38 -9.00 -7.43
C ASN A 46 16.83 -7.99 -6.40
N PHE A 47 17.55 -6.90 -6.15
CA PHE A 47 17.07 -5.83 -5.27
C PHE A 47 15.78 -5.18 -5.81
N PHE A 48 15.70 -4.96 -7.11
CA PHE A 48 14.51 -4.40 -7.75
C PHE A 48 13.28 -5.31 -7.60
N VAL A 49 13.46 -6.63 -7.72
CA VAL A 49 12.38 -7.61 -7.49
C VAL A 49 11.88 -7.52 -6.04
N GLU A 50 12.78 -7.47 -5.05
CA GLU A 50 12.36 -7.29 -3.65
C GLU A 50 11.55 -6.00 -3.44
N LEU A 51 11.96 -4.92 -4.10
CA LEU A 51 11.31 -3.62 -4.03
C LEU A 51 9.92 -3.64 -4.70
N ALA A 52 9.82 -4.24 -5.89
CA ALA A 52 8.57 -4.41 -6.61
C ALA A 52 7.57 -5.30 -5.86
N ASP A 53 8.04 -6.38 -5.24
CA ASP A 53 7.23 -7.25 -4.39
C ASP A 53 6.65 -6.48 -3.19
N ALA A 54 7.43 -5.60 -2.59
CA ALA A 54 6.98 -4.76 -1.50
C ALA A 54 5.87 -3.78 -1.95
N TYR A 55 6.02 -3.17 -3.13
CA TYR A 55 4.99 -2.32 -3.73
C TYR A 55 3.69 -3.08 -3.95
N GLN A 56 3.75 -4.27 -4.56
CA GLN A 56 2.57 -5.09 -4.80
C GLN A 56 1.88 -5.50 -3.50
N LYS A 57 2.64 -5.91 -2.48
CA LYS A 57 2.09 -6.31 -1.18
C LYS A 57 1.33 -5.16 -0.51
N ARG A 58 1.88 -3.94 -0.57
CA ARG A 58 1.25 -2.74 0.01
C ARG A 58 0.01 -2.33 -0.75
N GLU A 59 0.10 -2.28 -2.08
CA GLU A 59 -1.04 -1.95 -2.93
C GLU A 59 -2.18 -2.96 -2.76
N TYR A 60 -1.86 -4.25 -2.70
CA TYR A 60 -2.82 -5.31 -2.42
C TYR A 60 -3.49 -5.12 -1.05
N ALA A 61 -2.73 -4.80 0.00
CA ALA A 61 -3.28 -4.60 1.34
C ALA A 61 -4.25 -3.42 1.39
N ILE A 62 -3.89 -2.28 0.79
CA ILE A 62 -4.74 -1.09 0.72
C ILE A 62 -6.02 -1.40 -0.08
N ASP A 63 -5.88 -1.98 -1.28
CA ASP A 63 -7.01 -2.33 -2.16
C ASP A 63 -7.97 -3.33 -1.52
N LYS A 64 -7.43 -4.35 -0.86
CA LYS A 64 -8.23 -5.37 -0.16
C LYS A 64 -9.02 -4.75 0.98
N CYS A 65 -8.41 -3.86 1.76
CA CYS A 65 -9.11 -3.20 2.86
C CYS A 65 -10.19 -2.23 2.40
N LEU A 66 -9.95 -1.49 1.32
CA LEU A 66 -10.98 -0.63 0.73
C LEU A 66 -12.18 -1.44 0.25
N LYS A 67 -11.94 -2.56 -0.45
CA LYS A 67 -13.03 -3.46 -0.89
C LYS A 67 -13.86 -4.01 0.28
N ILE A 68 -13.22 -4.34 1.40
CA ILE A 68 -13.93 -4.82 2.60
C ILE A 68 -14.80 -3.70 3.18
N LEU A 69 -14.22 -2.51 3.38
CA LEU A 69 -14.96 -1.36 3.93
C LEU A 69 -16.09 -0.90 3.00
N ASP A 70 -15.87 -0.91 1.68
CA ASP A 70 -16.88 -0.57 0.67
C ASP A 70 -18.06 -1.54 0.72
N ALA A 71 -17.79 -2.85 0.81
CA ALA A 71 -18.84 -3.86 0.91
C ALA A 71 -19.68 -3.72 2.20
N GLU A 72 -19.04 -3.32 3.31
CA GLU A 72 -19.72 -3.12 4.59
C GLU A 72 -20.52 -1.80 4.63
N LEU A 73 -19.98 -0.73 4.05
CA LEU A 73 -20.71 0.53 3.88
C LEU A 73 -21.95 0.33 3.00
N GLU A 74 -21.82 -0.39 1.89
CA GLU A 74 -22.95 -0.72 1.00
C GLU A 74 -24.07 -1.49 1.71
N LYS A 75 -23.72 -2.42 2.61
CA LYS A 75 -24.71 -3.12 3.45
C LYS A 75 -25.43 -2.16 4.40
N LYS A 76 -24.69 -1.24 5.02
CA LYS A 76 -25.26 -0.24 5.93
C LYS A 76 -26.13 0.79 5.20
N HIS A 77 -25.75 1.19 3.99
CA HIS A 77 -26.59 2.03 3.13
C HIS A 77 -27.94 1.38 2.86
N LYS A 78 -27.96 0.09 2.50
CA LYS A 78 -29.21 -0.67 2.30
C LYS A 78 -30.06 -0.77 3.55
N ALA A 79 -29.44 -1.08 4.70
CA ALA A 79 -30.16 -1.14 5.97
C ALA A 79 -30.76 0.24 6.38
N LEU A 80 -30.12 1.34 5.96
CA LEU A 80 -30.61 2.69 6.23
C LEU A 80 -31.79 3.08 5.32
N GLU A 81 -31.92 2.47 4.14
CA GLU A 81 -33.11 2.62 3.29
C GLU A 81 -34.35 2.01 3.96
N ASP A 82 -34.17 0.90 4.68
CA ASP A 82 -35.24 0.22 5.42
C ASP A 82 -35.65 0.96 6.72
N ASP A 83 -34.69 1.57 7.43
CA ASP A 83 -34.95 2.43 8.59
C ASP A 83 -34.18 3.77 8.53
N PRO A 84 -34.78 4.82 7.93
CA PRO A 84 -34.12 6.12 7.76
C PRO A 84 -33.84 6.89 9.06
N PHE A 85 -34.41 6.48 10.19
CA PHE A 85 -34.30 7.18 11.46
C PHE A 85 -33.32 6.51 12.45
N ASP A 86 -32.70 5.39 12.08
CA ASP A 86 -31.66 4.75 12.87
C ASP A 86 -30.41 5.65 12.95
N LYS A 87 -30.28 6.35 14.07
CA LYS A 87 -29.15 7.23 14.37
C LYS A 87 -27.87 6.45 14.67
N ASP A 88 -27.99 5.25 15.23
CA ASP A 88 -26.83 4.44 15.58
C ASP A 88 -26.17 3.89 14.31
N LEU A 89 -26.98 3.45 13.35
CA LEU A 89 -26.51 3.04 12.02
C LEU A 89 -25.78 4.18 11.31
N LYS A 90 -26.36 5.40 11.30
CA LYS A 90 -25.70 6.59 10.71
C LYS A 90 -24.36 6.87 11.37
N ASN A 91 -24.30 6.86 12.71
CA ASN A 91 -23.06 7.09 13.44
C ASN A 91 -21.98 6.05 13.09
N GLN A 92 -22.35 4.78 12.99
CA GLN A 92 -21.43 3.72 12.59
C GLN A 92 -20.93 3.90 11.14
N MET A 93 -21.80 4.32 10.21
CA MET A 93 -21.41 4.61 8.83
C MET A 93 -20.38 5.74 8.76
N PHE A 94 -20.59 6.84 9.50
CA PHE A 94 -19.60 7.94 9.56
C PHE A 94 -18.22 7.48 10.07
N VAL A 95 -18.20 6.59 11.07
CA VAL A 95 -16.94 5.99 11.57
C VAL A 95 -16.27 5.17 10.49
N ASP A 96 -17.02 4.35 9.75
CA ASP A 96 -16.47 3.49 8.70
C ASP A 96 -16.01 4.27 7.47
N GLU A 97 -16.74 5.32 7.06
CA GLU A 97 -16.31 6.26 6.02
C GLU A 97 -15.01 6.96 6.39
N SER A 98 -14.88 7.38 7.65
CA SER A 98 -13.64 7.98 8.16
C SER A 98 -12.47 7.00 8.08
N LYS A 99 -12.66 5.75 8.52
CA LYS A 99 -11.64 4.69 8.39
C LYS A 99 -11.27 4.42 6.93
N ARG A 100 -12.27 4.30 6.06
CA ARG A 100 -12.08 4.12 4.62
C ARG A 100 -11.24 5.24 4.01
N ARG A 101 -11.54 6.49 4.35
CA ARG A 101 -10.77 7.64 3.90
C ARG A 101 -9.31 7.57 4.39
N MET A 102 -9.09 7.16 5.64
CA MET A 102 -7.74 7.00 6.17
C MET A 102 -6.95 5.92 5.42
N ILE A 103 -7.56 4.79 5.09
CA ILE A 103 -6.93 3.74 4.28
C ILE A 103 -6.67 4.25 2.86
N ASN A 104 -7.62 4.97 2.25
CA ASN A 104 -7.45 5.51 0.91
C ASN A 104 -6.27 6.50 0.81
N ASN A 105 -6.06 7.32 1.84
CA ASN A 105 -4.93 8.25 1.89
C ASN A 105 -3.56 7.52 1.89
N GLU A 106 -3.52 6.23 2.21
CA GLU A 106 -2.28 5.45 2.17
C GLU A 106 -1.82 5.16 0.75
N PHE A 107 -2.67 5.29 -0.28
CA PHE A 107 -2.20 5.32 -1.68
C PHE A 107 -1.30 6.53 -1.94
N THR A 108 -1.65 7.71 -1.43
CA THR A 108 -0.78 8.90 -1.55
C THR A 108 0.55 8.70 -0.84
N VAL A 109 0.53 8.07 0.35
CA VAL A 109 1.77 7.71 1.06
C VAL A 109 2.59 6.72 0.24
N GLU A 110 1.94 5.72 -0.36
CA GLU A 110 2.60 4.72 -1.20
C GLU A 110 3.28 5.35 -2.41
N ASP A 111 2.61 6.25 -3.12
CA ASP A 111 3.18 6.97 -4.26
C ASP A 111 4.45 7.73 -3.88
N ILE A 112 4.41 8.46 -2.76
CA ILE A 112 5.56 9.22 -2.26
C ILE A 112 6.72 8.30 -1.88
N VAL A 113 6.44 7.21 -1.16
CA VAL A 113 7.48 6.27 -0.73
C VAL A 113 8.12 5.59 -1.94
N ARG A 114 7.29 5.12 -2.88
CA ARG A 114 7.71 4.49 -4.14
C ARG A 114 8.59 5.42 -4.97
N GLU A 115 8.18 6.67 -5.17
CA GLU A 115 8.96 7.65 -5.93
C GLU A 115 10.35 7.88 -5.31
N ARG A 116 10.39 8.05 -3.98
CA ARG A 116 11.65 8.25 -3.25
C ARG A 116 12.56 7.04 -3.34
N SER A 117 12.04 5.84 -3.09
CA SER A 117 12.88 4.63 -3.11
C SER A 117 13.37 4.30 -4.51
N LEU A 118 12.54 4.46 -5.54
CA LEU A 118 12.98 4.30 -6.94
C LEU A 118 14.04 5.32 -7.35
N THR A 119 13.92 6.57 -6.90
CA THR A 119 14.93 7.60 -7.19
C THR A 119 16.30 7.19 -6.63
N VAL A 120 16.32 6.70 -5.38
CA VAL A 120 17.55 6.20 -4.75
C VAL A 120 18.10 4.99 -5.50
N PHE A 121 17.23 4.03 -5.84
CA PHE A 121 17.60 2.85 -6.60
C PHE A 121 18.23 3.22 -7.96
N LYS A 122 17.57 4.05 -8.77
CA LYS A 122 18.07 4.50 -10.08
C LYS A 122 19.42 5.21 -9.99
N ASN A 123 19.63 6.00 -8.93
CA ASN A 123 20.89 6.72 -8.72
C ASN A 123 22.07 5.81 -8.39
N LYS A 124 21.82 4.70 -7.69
CA LYS A 124 22.83 3.71 -7.28
C LYS A 124 23.05 2.65 -8.36
N CYS A 125 21.98 2.06 -8.88
CA CYS A 125 22.00 1.00 -9.89
C CYS A 125 21.95 1.57 -11.32
N ARG A 126 22.92 2.42 -11.70
CA ARG A 126 22.88 3.18 -12.97
C ARG A 126 22.94 2.32 -14.23
N ILE A 127 23.56 1.15 -14.15
CA ILE A 127 23.71 0.21 -15.27
C ILE A 127 22.48 -0.68 -15.48
N PHE A 128 21.53 -0.65 -14.53
CA PHE A 128 20.32 -1.43 -14.59
C PHE A 128 19.22 -0.62 -15.28
N HIS A 129 18.76 -1.10 -16.43
CA HIS A 129 17.61 -0.54 -17.12
C HIS A 129 16.34 -1.25 -16.67
N ILE A 130 15.42 -0.49 -16.09
CA ILE A 130 14.06 -0.96 -15.80
C ILE A 130 13.35 -1.13 -17.15
N SER A 131 12.73 -2.29 -17.38
CA SER A 131 11.97 -2.51 -18.61
C SER A 131 10.72 -1.62 -18.68
N LYS A 132 10.25 -1.30 -19.89
CA LYS A 132 9.06 -0.45 -20.09
C LYS A 132 7.80 -0.95 -19.37
N GLU A 133 7.56 -2.25 -19.35
CA GLU A 133 6.41 -2.86 -18.65
C GLU A 133 6.44 -2.56 -17.15
N PHE A 134 7.64 -2.61 -16.57
CA PHE A 134 7.85 -2.24 -15.17
C PHE A 134 7.79 -0.73 -14.93
N GLU A 135 8.21 0.10 -15.88
CA GLU A 135 8.02 1.55 -15.79
C GLU A 135 6.54 1.93 -15.80
N GLU A 136 5.72 1.27 -16.61
CA GLU A 136 4.26 1.46 -16.62
C GLU A 136 3.63 1.05 -15.30
N PHE A 137 4.04 -0.09 -14.73
CA PHE A 137 3.61 -0.52 -13.39
C PHE A 137 3.97 0.51 -12.31
N ILE A 138 5.20 1.03 -12.35
CA ILE A 138 5.70 2.04 -11.42
C ILE A 138 4.93 3.36 -11.56
N ASN A 139 4.70 3.80 -12.80
CA ASN A 139 4.10 5.11 -13.12
C ASN A 139 2.58 5.11 -13.07
N LYS A 140 1.95 3.94 -12.93
CA LYS A 140 0.51 3.81 -12.74
C LYS A 140 0.14 4.42 -11.39
N ARG A 141 -0.22 5.70 -11.39
CA ARG A 141 -0.91 6.34 -10.26
C ARG A 141 -2.32 5.80 -10.19
N ARG A 142 -2.74 5.41 -8.99
CA ARG A 142 -4.14 5.04 -8.70
C ARG A 142 -4.97 6.27 -8.38
#